data_AF-A0A7V5W588-F1
#
_entry.id   AF-A0A7V5W588-F1
#
_cell.length_a   1.000
_cell.length_b   1.000
_cell.length_c   1.000
_cell.angle_alpha   90.00
_cell.angle_beta   90.00
_cell.angle_gamma   90.00
#
_symmetry.space_group_name_H-M   'P 1'
#
loop_
_entity.id
_entity.type
_entity.pdbx_description
1 polymer ?
#
loop_
_entity_poly.entity_id
_entity_poly.type
_entity_poly.pdbx_seq_one_letter_code
_entity_poly.pdbx_strand_id
1 'polypeptide(L)'
;MSLRLLLKPGFKGLRIGITDHFSVPYDLEDYLHNVYALEIAGEGRLADQRLDFGRWYELRIEWDVLERKARVFLDGREATVLPLMRQSEGICYLRLSSTAEELDEAGFLIETVEADVRASWPERPTRAFESPEKRRRP
;
A
#
# COMPACT_ATOMS: atom_id res chain seq x y z
N MET A 1 -2.75 4.45 -4.32
CA MET A 1 -3.28 3.08 -4.48
C MET A 1 -4.70 3.03 -3.98
N SER A 2 -5.54 2.23 -4.62
CA SER A 2 -6.88 1.88 -4.17
C SER A 2 -7.01 0.36 -4.08
N LEU A 3 -7.82 -0.10 -3.13
CA LEU A 3 -8.23 -1.49 -3.04
C LEU A 3 -9.69 -1.56 -2.59
N ARG A 4 -10.41 -2.54 -3.13
CA ARG A 4 -11.80 -2.79 -2.77
C ARG A 4 -11.88 -4.07 -1.98
N LEU A 5 -12.26 -3.95 -0.70
CA LEU A 5 -12.25 -5.04 0.26
C LEU A 5 -13.61 -5.30 0.89
N LEU A 6 -13.84 -6.53 1.34
CA LEU A 6 -14.97 -6.91 2.16
C LEU A 6 -14.48 -7.77 3.32
N LEU A 7 -14.85 -7.38 4.54
CA LEU A 7 -14.60 -8.17 5.74
C LEU A 7 -15.73 -9.18 5.91
N LYS A 8 -15.42 -10.48 5.99
CA LYS A 8 -16.44 -11.49 6.25
C LYS A 8 -16.78 -11.53 7.75
N PRO A 9 -18.03 -11.84 8.12
CA PRO A 9 -18.36 -12.12 9.52
C PRO A 9 -17.44 -13.20 10.09
N GLY A 10 -16.77 -12.92 11.21
CA GLY A 10 -15.78 -13.82 11.83
C GLY A 10 -14.32 -13.55 11.44
N PHE A 11 -14.06 -12.55 10.58
CA PHE A 11 -12.72 -12.04 10.28
C PHE A 11 -11.89 -11.78 11.53
N LYS A 12 -10.61 -12.17 11.50
CA LYS A 12 -9.71 -12.10 12.66
C LYS A 12 -8.60 -11.06 12.56
N GLY A 13 -8.55 -10.29 11.48
CA GLY A 13 -7.67 -9.13 11.36
C GLY A 13 -6.79 -9.14 10.10
N LEU A 14 -6.36 -7.95 9.68
CA LEU A 14 -5.61 -7.70 8.46
C LEU A 14 -4.61 -6.59 8.69
N ARG A 15 -3.38 -6.81 8.25
CA ARG A 15 -2.37 -5.78 8.05
C ARG A 15 -2.21 -5.50 6.56
N ILE A 16 -2.34 -4.23 6.21
CA ILE A 16 -2.06 -3.70 4.88
C ILE A 16 -0.72 -2.97 4.97
N GLY A 17 0.33 -3.66 4.53
CA GLY A 17 1.69 -3.15 4.48
C GLY A 17 1.99 -2.54 3.12
N ILE A 18 2.56 -1.33 3.12
CA ILE A 18 3.19 -0.73 1.96
C ILE A 18 4.70 -0.81 2.20
N THR A 19 5.43 -1.49 1.32
CA THR A 19 6.84 -1.81 1.55
C THR A 19 7.68 -1.70 0.28
N ASP A 20 8.99 -1.55 0.47
CA ASP A 20 10.03 -1.61 -0.55
C ASP A 20 10.81 -2.93 -0.51
N HIS A 21 10.37 -3.87 0.33
CA HIS A 21 11.07 -5.11 0.61
C HIS A 21 10.21 -6.32 0.27
N PHE A 22 10.84 -7.31 -0.37
CA PHE A 22 10.24 -8.62 -0.56
C PHE A 22 10.59 -9.53 0.62
N SER A 23 9.60 -9.91 1.43
CA SER A 23 9.71 -10.97 2.44
C SER A 23 9.01 -12.25 1.97
N VAL A 24 9.55 -13.40 2.34
CA VAL A 24 8.93 -14.70 2.08
C VAL A 24 7.69 -14.92 2.98
N PRO A 25 6.75 -15.83 2.62
CA PRO A 25 5.49 -15.99 3.37
C PRO A 25 5.61 -16.43 4.84
N TYR A 26 6.76 -16.95 5.26
CA TYR A 26 7.02 -17.45 6.62
C TYR A 26 7.97 -16.55 7.42
N ASP A 27 8.25 -15.35 6.89
CA ASP A 27 9.02 -14.34 7.60
C ASP A 27 8.14 -13.65 8.65
N LEU A 28 8.28 -14.07 9.91
CA LEU A 28 7.51 -13.54 11.02
C LEU A 28 7.86 -12.07 11.33
N GLU A 29 8.99 -11.57 10.82
CA GLU A 29 9.48 -10.22 11.03
C GLU A 29 9.20 -9.29 9.85
N ASP A 30 8.45 -9.75 8.84
CA ASP A 30 8.14 -9.00 7.62
C ASP A 30 7.56 -7.60 7.88
N TYR A 31 6.83 -7.47 8.99
CA TYR A 31 6.15 -6.24 9.39
C TYR A 31 7.14 -5.13 9.73
N LEU A 32 8.38 -5.46 10.12
CA LEU A 32 9.47 -4.51 10.35
C LEU A 32 9.93 -3.83 9.06
N HIS A 33 9.62 -4.43 7.91
CA HIS A 33 9.94 -3.87 6.60
C HIS A 33 8.85 -3.00 6.01
N ASN A 34 7.70 -2.84 6.69
CA ASN A 34 6.68 -1.91 6.24
C ASN A 34 7.17 -0.46 6.32
N VAL A 35 7.03 0.27 5.22
CA VAL A 35 7.25 1.72 5.14
C VAL A 35 6.07 2.45 5.76
N TYR A 36 4.86 1.95 5.46
CA TYR A 36 3.60 2.30 6.10
C TYR A 36 2.82 1.03 6.41
N ALA A 37 2.12 1.00 7.54
CA ALA A 37 1.25 -0.11 7.90
C ALA A 37 -0.11 0.42 8.38
N LEU A 38 -1.19 -0.15 7.82
CA LEU A 38 -2.55 0.04 8.30
C LEU A 38 -3.05 -1.29 8.83
N GLU A 39 -3.72 -1.27 9.98
CA GLU A 39 -4.34 -2.46 10.56
C GLU A 39 -5.85 -2.30 10.60
N ILE A 40 -6.54 -3.40 10.28
CA ILE A 40 -7.95 -3.60 10.54
C ILE A 40 -8.05 -4.74 11.54
N ALA A 41 -8.45 -4.42 12.77
CA ALA A 41 -8.58 -5.43 13.83
C ALA A 41 -9.78 -6.36 13.54
N GLY A 42 -9.81 -7.56 14.14
CA GLY A 42 -10.82 -8.59 13.86
C GLY A 42 -12.26 -8.12 14.09
N GLU A 43 -12.48 -7.15 14.97
CA GLU A 43 -13.77 -6.51 15.17
C GLU A 43 -14.15 -5.49 14.08
N GLY A 44 -13.37 -5.38 13.01
CA GLY A 44 -13.56 -4.43 11.90
C GLY A 44 -13.08 -3.01 12.22
N ARG A 45 -12.26 -2.81 13.26
CA ARG A 45 -11.79 -1.47 13.63
C ARG A 45 -10.64 -1.02 12.75
N LEU A 46 -10.79 0.15 12.12
CA LEU A 46 -9.78 0.84 11.32
C LEU A 46 -9.69 2.27 11.86
N ALA A 47 -8.56 2.64 12.46
CA ALA A 47 -8.43 3.90 13.19
C ALA A 47 -9.59 4.10 14.20
N ASP A 48 -10.31 5.23 14.11
CA ASP A 48 -11.42 5.58 15.01
C ASP A 48 -12.80 5.13 14.50
N GLN A 49 -12.84 4.34 13.42
CA GLN A 49 -14.07 3.87 12.81
C GLN A 49 -14.15 2.34 12.80
N ARG A 50 -15.39 1.83 12.67
CA ARG A 50 -15.71 0.41 12.62
C ARG A 50 -16.36 0.09 11.29
N LEU A 51 -15.82 -0.89 10.58
CA LEU A 51 -16.34 -1.41 9.33
C LEU A 51 -17.39 -2.48 9.63
N ASP A 52 -18.55 -2.37 9.00
CA ASP A 52 -19.55 -3.43 8.94
C ASP A 52 -19.06 -4.63 8.13
N PHE A 53 -19.34 -5.83 8.63
CA PHE A 53 -19.08 -7.07 7.90
C PHE A 53 -20.05 -7.27 6.74
N GLY A 54 -19.61 -7.94 5.67
CA GLY A 54 -20.44 -8.23 4.50
C GLY A 54 -20.68 -7.03 3.57
N ARG A 55 -20.04 -5.89 3.84
CA ARG A 55 -20.10 -4.69 3.00
C ARG A 55 -18.77 -4.50 2.26
N TRP A 56 -18.85 -4.12 0.98
CA TRP A 56 -17.69 -3.68 0.21
C TRP A 56 -17.31 -2.25 0.58
N TYR A 57 -16.01 -2.03 0.82
CA TYR A 57 -15.40 -0.73 1.08
C TYR A 57 -14.37 -0.42 0.01
N GLU A 58 -14.28 0.85 -0.38
CA GLU A 58 -13.13 1.37 -1.10
C GLU A 58 -12.13 1.96 -0.10
N LEU A 59 -10.92 1.40 -0.09
CA LEU A 59 -9.81 1.94 0.67
C LEU A 59 -8.79 2.55 -0.29
N ARG A 60 -8.52 3.84 -0.14
CA ARG A 60 -7.48 4.55 -0.90
C ARG A 60 -6.37 4.95 0.03
N ILE A 61 -5.13 4.66 -0.35
CA ILE A 61 -3.92 5.08 0.35
C ILE A 61 -3.08 5.92 -0.59
N GLU A 62 -2.79 7.14 -0.17
CA GLU A 62 -1.89 8.08 -0.84
C GLU A 62 -0.66 8.26 0.02
N TRP A 63 0.52 8.01 -0.51
CA TRP A 63 1.77 8.12 0.24
C TRP A 63 2.70 9.13 -0.40
N ASP A 64 3.49 9.77 0.45
CA ASP A 64 4.64 10.56 0.08
C ASP A 64 5.78 10.25 1.06
N VAL A 65 6.83 9.60 0.55
CA VAL A 65 8.00 9.21 1.36
C VAL A 65 8.86 10.41 1.76
N LEU A 66 8.83 11.50 1.00
CA LEU A 66 9.55 12.74 1.31
C LEU A 66 8.81 13.54 2.40
N GLU A 67 7.48 13.63 2.31
CA GLU A 67 6.65 14.20 3.39
C GLU A 67 6.49 13.26 4.59
N ARG A 68 6.95 12.01 4.47
CA ARG A 68 6.95 10.97 5.52
C ARG A 68 5.55 10.62 6.04
N LYS A 69 4.55 10.67 5.16
CA LYS A 69 3.14 10.46 5.51
C LYS A 69 2.42 9.64 4.45
N ALA A 70 1.44 8.86 4.89
CA ALA A 70 0.43 8.30 4.01
C ALA A 70 -0.99 8.63 4.50
N ARG A 71 -1.81 9.24 3.66
CA ARG A 71 -3.23 9.51 3.95
C ARG A 71 -4.06 8.31 3.54
N VAL A 72 -4.93 7.88 4.43
CA VAL A 72 -5.84 6.75 4.23
C VAL A 72 -7.26 7.28 4.13
N PHE A 73 -7.99 6.85 3.11
CA PHE A 73 -9.37 7.22 2.88
C PHE A 73 -10.23 5.96 2.79
N LEU A 74 -11.39 5.98 3.45
CA LEU A 74 -12.40 4.94 3.40
C LEU A 74 -13.67 5.52 2.77
N ASP A 75 -14.12 4.96 1.65
CA ASP A 75 -15.26 5.44 0.87
C ASP A 75 -15.20 6.96 0.61
N GLY A 76 -14.01 7.44 0.26
CA GLY A 76 -13.74 8.85 -0.06
C GLY A 76 -13.52 9.78 1.14
N ARG A 77 -13.72 9.33 2.38
CA ARG A 77 -13.47 10.13 3.60
C ARG A 77 -12.12 9.81 4.20
N GLU A 78 -11.36 10.83 4.60
CA GLU A 78 -10.08 10.61 5.28
C GLU A 78 -10.32 9.90 6.63
N ALA A 79 -9.68 8.74 6.78
CA ALA A 79 -9.80 7.85 7.93
C ALA A 79 -8.69 8.11 8.95
N THR A 80 -7.46 8.25 8.46
CA THR A 80 -6.26 8.44 9.28
C THR A 80 -5.06 8.85 8.41
N VAL A 81 -3.99 9.28 9.08
CA VAL A 81 -2.68 9.54 8.47
C VAL A 81 -1.65 8.64 9.14
N LEU A 82 -0.98 7.81 8.34
CA LEU A 82 0.04 6.89 8.78
C LEU A 82 1.42 7.57 8.78
N PRO A 83 2.21 7.40 9.85
CA PRO A 83 3.59 7.87 9.88
C PRO A 83 4.51 6.95 9.06
N LEU A 84 5.60 7.51 8.55
CA LEU A 84 6.69 6.73 7.99
C LEU A 84 7.37 5.90 9.09
N MET A 85 7.27 4.57 9.00
CA MET A 85 7.86 3.64 9.97
C MET A 85 9.34 3.34 9.68
N ARG A 86 9.72 3.38 8.40
CA ARG A 86 11.09 3.11 7.93
C ARG A 86 11.42 3.98 6.72
N GLN A 87 12.69 4.40 6.62
CA GLN A 87 13.18 5.09 5.44
C GLN A 87 13.18 4.18 4.23
N SER A 88 12.74 4.71 3.09
CA SER A 88 12.69 4.02 1.82
C SER A 88 13.00 4.99 0.69
N GLU A 89 13.71 4.50 -0.33
CA GLU A 89 13.97 5.24 -1.57
C GLU A 89 12.83 5.09 -2.60
N GLY A 90 11.89 4.17 -2.35
CA GLY A 90 10.77 3.91 -3.24
C GLY A 90 10.00 2.66 -2.87
N ILE A 91 8.68 2.77 -2.89
CA ILE A 91 7.76 1.67 -2.58
C ILE A 91 7.57 0.80 -3.83
N CYS A 92 7.55 -0.53 -3.65
CA CYS A 92 7.36 -1.46 -4.76
C CYS A 92 6.45 -2.66 -4.45
N TYR A 93 5.99 -2.83 -3.21
CA TYR A 93 5.12 -3.93 -2.81
C TYR A 93 3.92 -3.46 -1.97
N LEU A 94 2.76 -4.04 -2.28
CA LEU A 94 1.63 -4.17 -1.37
C LEU A 94 1.72 -5.54 -0.69
N ARG A 95 1.58 -5.55 0.62
CA ARG A 95 1.49 -6.78 1.43
C ARG A 95 0.16 -6.81 2.18
N LEU A 96 -0.57 -7.91 2.02
CA LEU A 96 -1.79 -8.20 2.75
C LEU A 96 -1.51 -9.42 3.62
N SER A 97 -1.47 -9.23 4.94
CA SER A 97 -1.17 -10.30 5.90
C SER A 97 -2.30 -10.43 6.90
N SER A 98 -2.77 -11.65 7.15
CA SER A 98 -3.65 -11.92 8.29
C SER A 98 -2.92 -11.60 9.59
N THR A 99 -3.61 -10.97 10.53
CA THR A 99 -3.08 -10.74 11.90
C THR A 99 -3.71 -11.68 12.92
N ALA A 100 -4.42 -12.71 12.45
CA ALA A 100 -5.04 -13.70 13.30
C ALA A 100 -3.99 -14.57 14.01
N GLU A 101 -4.10 -14.72 15.33
CA GLU A 101 -3.25 -15.65 16.11
C GLU A 101 -3.60 -17.12 15.84
N GLU A 102 -4.83 -17.36 15.41
CA GLU A 102 -5.37 -18.67 15.07
C GLU A 102 -5.86 -18.69 13.62
N LEU A 103 -6.25 -19.88 13.13
CA LEU A 103 -6.89 -20.01 11.82
C LEU A 103 -8.09 -19.06 11.69
N ASP A 104 -8.07 -18.23 10.65
CA ASP A 104 -9.19 -17.37 10.25
C ASP A 104 -9.96 -18.06 9.11
N GLU A 105 -11.03 -18.78 9.46
CA GLU A 105 -11.88 -19.47 8.47
C GLU A 105 -12.72 -18.51 7.63
N ALA A 106 -12.96 -17.30 8.12
CA ALA A 106 -13.75 -16.30 7.43
C ALA A 106 -12.87 -15.49 6.46
N GLY A 107 -11.82 -14.86 7.01
CA GLY A 107 -10.91 -13.99 6.27
C GLY A 107 -11.59 -12.74 5.70
N PHE A 108 -11.05 -12.28 4.59
CA PHE A 108 -11.53 -11.12 3.85
C PHE A 108 -11.49 -11.40 2.35
N LEU A 109 -12.21 -10.60 1.58
CA LEU A 109 -12.20 -10.65 0.12
C LEU A 109 -11.59 -9.37 -0.43
N ILE A 110 -10.90 -9.50 -1.55
CA ILE A 110 -10.39 -8.39 -2.37
C ILE A 110 -11.05 -8.52 -3.73
N GLU A 111 -11.71 -7.47 -4.19
CA GLU A 111 -12.31 -7.40 -5.53
C GLU A 111 -11.33 -6.77 -6.52
N THR A 112 -10.73 -5.65 -6.14
CA THR A 112 -9.78 -4.92 -6.98
C THR A 112 -8.62 -4.37 -6.18
N VAL A 113 -7.48 -4.21 -6.85
CA VAL A 113 -6.31 -3.48 -6.37
C VAL A 113 -5.75 -2.68 -7.55
N GLU A 114 -5.52 -1.39 -7.34
CA GLU A 114 -4.91 -0.53 -8.34
C GLU A 114 -3.82 0.34 -7.69
N ALA A 115 -2.68 0.46 -8.36
CA ALA A 115 -1.59 1.31 -7.92
C ALA A 115 -1.24 2.32 -9.03
N ASP A 116 -1.21 3.59 -8.68
CA ASP A 116 -0.71 4.66 -9.52
C ASP A 116 0.61 5.17 -8.93
N VAL A 117 1.68 5.02 -9.70
CA VAL A 117 3.05 5.41 -9.33
C VAL A 117 3.65 6.41 -10.30
N ARG A 118 2.81 7.06 -11.12
CA ARG A 118 3.28 8.00 -12.16
C ARG A 118 4.09 9.17 -11.57
N ALA A 119 3.72 9.63 -10.38
CA ALA A 119 4.44 10.69 -9.67
C ALA A 119 5.91 10.32 -9.35
N SER A 120 6.24 9.03 -9.27
CA SER A 120 7.62 8.56 -9.02
C SER A 120 8.53 8.67 -10.26
N TRP A 121 7.95 8.91 -11.44
CA TRP A 121 8.69 9.00 -12.72
C TRP A 121 8.34 10.31 -13.44
N PRO A 122 8.85 11.47 -12.98
CA PRO A 122 8.71 12.69 -13.76
C PRO A 122 9.31 12.45 -15.15
N GLU A 123 8.58 12.83 -16.21
CA GLU A 123 9.01 12.59 -17.59
C GLU A 123 10.47 12.98 -17.77
N ARG A 124 11.30 12.03 -18.20
CA ARG A 124 12.68 12.37 -18.56
C ARG A 124 12.61 13.31 -19.76
N PRO A 125 13.25 14.49 -19.73
CA PRO A 125 13.37 15.29 -20.94
C PRO A 125 13.97 14.41 -22.02
N THR A 126 13.28 14.29 -23.16
CA THR A 126 13.74 13.55 -24.31
C THR A 126 15.12 14.09 -24.67
N ARG A 127 16.19 13.33 -24.41
CA ARG A 127 17.49 13.66 -24.97
C ARG A 127 17.33 13.53 -26.48
N ALA A 128 17.34 14.65 -27.19
CA ALA A 128 17.52 14.64 -28.62
C ALA A 128 18.78 13.82 -28.91
N PHE A 129 18.63 12.71 -29.62
CA PHE A 129 19.76 12.00 -30.20
C PHE A 129 20.42 12.97 -31.18
N GLU A 130 21.51 13.61 -30.78
CA GLU A 130 22.39 14.26 -31.76
C GLU A 130 23.07 13.17 -32.57
N SER A 131 22.70 13.05 -33.83
CA SER A 131 23.32 12.13 -34.79
C SER A 131 24.85 12.36 -34.84
N PRO A 132 25.67 11.31 -34.97
CA PRO A 132 27.14 11.42 -34.92
C PRO A 132 27.79 12.18 -36.10
N GLU A 133 27.01 12.76 -37.01
CA GLU A 133 27.50 13.27 -38.30
C GLU A 133 28.27 14.60 -38.24
N LYS A 134 28.36 15.27 -37.09
CA LYS A 134 29.10 16.54 -36.97
C LYS A 134 30.52 16.41 -36.38
N ARG A 135 31.12 15.22 -36.40
CA ARG A 135 32.56 15.02 -36.10
C ARG A 135 33.35 14.60 -37.33
N ARG A 136 33.26 15.33 -38.44
CA ARG A 136 34.29 15.28 -39.50
C ARG A 136 34.54 16.66 -40.15
N ARG A 137 35.76 17.15 -39.91
CA ARG A 137 36.64 18.01 -40.75
C ARG A 137 36.48 19.54 -40.64
N PRO A 138 37.55 20.33 -40.87
CA PRO A 138 38.80 20.03 -41.61
C PRO A 138 39.87 19.28 -40.80
#